data_AF-A0A2N7NFK0-F1
#
_entry.id   AF-A0A2N7NFK0-F1
#
_cell.length_a   1.000
_cell.length_b   1.000
_cell.length_c   1.000
_cell.angle_alpha   90.00
_cell.angle_beta   90.00
_cell.angle_gamma   90.00
#
_symmetry.space_group_name_H-M   'P 1'
#
loop_
_entity.id
_entity.type
_entity.pdbx_description
1 polymer ?
#
loop_
_entity_poly.entity_id
_entity_poly.type
_entity_poly.pdbx_seq_one_letter_code
_entity_poly.pdbx_strand_id
1 'polypeptide(L)'
;MSDLIEKVVIANAPIDAGASEFLVSISPHYPSIIITALIGIGSIFTSAAVVYITRKNQESQNKSKLSELRYEWLKEFRETASDFIGVCTHIKSCFNNNSFEDGQFDLLQMKVYSLRSRLILMLDTDTEIKLIVESLTQELVVSAVNEDVNDKDFLAYLDQNRAQFVLVADQFWSQVQSRLN
;
A
#
# COMPACT_ATOMS: atom_id res chain seq x y z
N MET A 1 10.05 -69.31 -42.34
CA MET A 1 9.80 -68.31 -41.28
C MET A 1 10.85 -67.22 -41.48
N SER A 2 10.52 -66.23 -42.31
CA SER A 2 9.96 -64.92 -41.90
C SER A 2 11.10 -64.02 -41.42
N ASP A 3 11.62 -63.11 -42.25
CA ASP A 3 11.10 -61.74 -42.47
C ASP A 3 11.02 -60.97 -41.14
N LEU A 4 11.69 -59.83 -40.92
CA LEU A 4 11.66 -58.63 -41.76
C LEU A 4 12.95 -57.78 -41.61
N ILE A 5 13.38 -57.26 -42.75
CA ILE A 5 14.32 -56.16 -42.94
C ILE A 5 13.58 -54.84 -42.69
N GLU A 6 14.22 -53.85 -42.05
CA GLU A 6 14.09 -52.49 -42.57
C GLU A 6 15.48 -51.86 -42.78
N LYS A 7 15.84 -51.87 -44.05
CA LYS A 7 16.92 -51.14 -44.69
C LYS A 7 16.46 -49.69 -44.83
N VAL A 8 17.30 -48.73 -44.43
CA VAL A 8 17.37 -47.47 -45.16
C VAL A 8 18.66 -47.50 -45.98
N VAL A 9 18.51 -47.94 -47.22
CA VAL A 9 19.50 -47.78 -48.28
C VAL A 9 19.33 -46.36 -48.83
N ILE A 10 20.38 -45.54 -48.73
CA ILE A 10 20.61 -44.51 -49.74
C ILE A 10 21.72 -45.07 -50.64
N ALA A 11 21.39 -45.14 -51.93
CA ALA A 11 21.99 -46.00 -52.92
C ALA A 11 23.41 -45.58 -53.39
N ASN A 12 24.19 -46.62 -53.73
CA ASN A 12 25.26 -46.69 -54.73
C ASN A 12 26.15 -45.45 -55.00
N ALA A 13 27.38 -45.53 -54.48
CA ALA A 13 28.58 -45.27 -55.28
C ALA A 13 29.71 -46.21 -54.80
N PRO A 14 30.52 -46.78 -55.70
CA PRO A 14 31.38 -47.93 -55.43
C PRO A 14 32.49 -47.62 -54.44
N ILE A 15 32.83 -48.63 -53.63
CA ILE A 15 34.02 -48.67 -52.77
C ILE A 15 35.23 -48.65 -53.71
N ASP A 16 35.86 -47.48 -53.84
CA ASP A 16 37.18 -47.37 -54.42
C ASP A 16 38.22 -47.87 -53.39
N ALA A 17 39.20 -48.61 -53.86
CA ALA A 17 40.11 -49.44 -53.07
C ALA A 17 41.23 -48.65 -52.36
N GLY A 18 40.90 -47.49 -51.77
CA GLY A 18 41.92 -46.57 -51.23
C GLY A 18 41.50 -45.67 -50.06
N ALA A 19 40.32 -45.83 -49.48
CA ALA A 19 39.86 -44.95 -48.41
C ALA A 19 39.97 -45.63 -47.04
N SER A 20 41.01 -45.22 -46.30
CA SER A 20 41.14 -45.29 -44.85
C SER A 20 39.80 -45.38 -44.13
N GLU A 21 39.70 -46.30 -43.15
CA GLU A 21 38.71 -46.26 -42.07
C GLU A 21 38.43 -44.81 -41.66
N PHE A 22 37.34 -44.24 -42.15
CA PHE A 22 36.86 -42.95 -41.67
C PHE A 22 36.05 -43.26 -40.41
N LEU A 23 36.78 -43.62 -39.35
CA LEU A 23 36.31 -43.44 -37.99
C LEU A 23 36.08 -41.94 -37.83
N VAL A 24 34.87 -41.47 -38.13
CA VAL A 24 34.39 -40.20 -37.59
C VAL A 24 34.21 -40.42 -36.09
N SER A 25 35.34 -40.42 -35.38
CA SER A 25 35.40 -40.12 -33.97
C SER A 25 34.91 -38.68 -33.83
N ILE A 26 33.59 -38.51 -33.72
CA ILE A 26 33.03 -37.33 -33.06
C ILE A 26 33.34 -37.52 -31.58
N SER A 27 34.62 -37.44 -31.25
CA SER A 27 35.07 -37.15 -29.91
C SER A 27 34.44 -35.81 -29.57
N PRO A 28 33.52 -35.73 -28.59
CA PRO A 28 33.02 -34.44 -28.19
C PRO A 28 34.23 -33.65 -27.72
N HIS A 29 34.62 -32.65 -28.50
CA HIS A 29 35.77 -31.82 -28.20
C HIS A 29 35.60 -31.34 -26.75
N TYR A 30 36.53 -31.69 -25.87
CA TYR A 30 36.55 -31.28 -24.46
C TYR A 30 36.23 -29.78 -24.26
N PRO A 31 36.65 -28.84 -25.14
CA PRO A 31 36.22 -27.45 -25.10
C PRO A 31 34.70 -27.27 -25.08
N SER A 32 33.95 -28.01 -25.91
CA SER A 32 32.50 -27.88 -26.05
C SER A 32 31.78 -28.29 -24.77
N ILE A 33 32.20 -29.39 -24.15
CA ILE A 33 31.64 -29.88 -22.87
C ILE A 33 31.89 -28.86 -21.75
N ILE A 34 33.09 -28.29 -21.69
CA ILE A 34 33.46 -27.28 -20.69
C ILE A 34 32.63 -26.00 -20.88
N ILE A 35 32.43 -25.57 -22.13
CA ILE A 35 31.61 -24.38 -22.46
C ILE A 35 30.14 -24.63 -22.08
N THR A 36 29.57 -25.79 -22.41
CA THR A 36 28.19 -26.13 -22.04
C THR A 36 28.02 -26.23 -20.51
N ALA A 37 29.00 -26.79 -19.80
CA ALA A 37 29.00 -26.83 -18.34
C ALA A 37 29.10 -25.43 -17.71
N LEU A 38 29.93 -24.54 -18.26
CA LEU A 38 30.04 -23.13 -17.83
C LEU A 38 28.75 -22.34 -18.07
N ILE A 39 28.08 -22.55 -19.20
CA ILE A 39 26.77 -21.92 -19.48
C ILE A 39 25.71 -22.44 -18.50
N GLY A 40 25.71 -23.75 -18.21
CA GLY A 40 24.81 -24.35 -17.22
C GLY A 40 25.03 -23.83 -15.80
N ILE A 41 26.29 -23.55 -15.41
CA ILE A 41 26.59 -22.93 -14.12
C ILE A 41 26.19 -21.44 -14.13
N GLY A 42 26.46 -20.72 -15.22
CA GLY A 42 26.08 -19.31 -15.38
C GLY A 42 24.56 -19.08 -15.32
N SER A 43 23.75 -20.01 -15.82
CA SER A 43 22.28 -19.92 -15.78
C SER A 43 21.73 -20.10 -14.35
N ILE A 44 22.37 -20.92 -13.52
CA ILE A 44 22.02 -21.11 -12.10
C ILE A 44 22.33 -19.82 -11.33
N PHE A 45 23.50 -19.23 -11.53
CA PHE A 45 23.88 -17.98 -10.87
C PHE A 45 22.98 -16.80 -11.28
N THR A 46 22.66 -16.67 -12.56
CA THR A 46 21.75 -15.62 -13.04
C THR A 46 20.33 -15.83 -12.49
N SER A 47 19.84 -17.07 -12.42
CA SER A 47 18.53 -17.36 -11.81
C SER A 47 18.51 -16.99 -10.31
N ALA A 48 19.56 -17.33 -9.57
CA ALA A 48 19.68 -16.95 -8.15
C ALA A 48 19.76 -15.42 -7.97
N ALA A 49 20.48 -14.74 -8.85
CA ALA A 49 20.59 -13.28 -8.83
C ALA A 49 19.24 -12.60 -9.11
N VAL A 50 18.48 -13.09 -10.11
CA VAL A 50 17.14 -12.57 -10.41
C VAL A 50 16.20 -12.79 -9.22
N VAL A 51 16.19 -13.98 -8.61
CA VAL A 51 15.37 -14.25 -7.41
C VAL A 51 15.73 -13.30 -6.26
N TYR A 52 17.02 -13.04 -6.05
CA TYR A 52 17.49 -12.09 -5.04
C TYR A 52 17.02 -10.66 -5.34
N ILE A 53 17.19 -10.19 -6.58
CA ILE A 53 16.76 -8.85 -7.02
C ILE A 53 15.23 -8.72 -6.92
N THR A 54 14.47 -9.73 -7.35
CA THR A 54 13.01 -9.75 -7.26
C THR A 54 12.54 -9.67 -5.80
N ARG A 55 13.15 -10.43 -4.89
CA ARG A 55 12.84 -10.35 -3.45
C ARG A 55 13.11 -8.96 -2.89
N LYS A 56 14.27 -8.37 -3.22
CA LYS A 56 14.63 -7.02 -2.79
C LYS A 56 13.71 -5.94 -3.37
N ASN A 57 13.31 -6.08 -4.63
CA ASN A 57 12.37 -5.16 -5.27
C ASN A 57 10.97 -5.27 -4.70
N GLN A 58 10.47 -6.48 -4.41
CA GLN A 58 9.19 -6.68 -3.75
C GLN A 58 9.17 -6.08 -2.35
N GLU A 59 10.25 -6.26 -1.58
CA GLU A 59 10.38 -5.65 -0.26
C GLU A 59 10.34 -4.12 -0.34
N SER A 60 11.09 -3.54 -1.28
CA SER A 60 11.11 -2.09 -1.51
C SER A 60 9.75 -1.54 -1.98
N GLN A 61 9.09 -2.20 -2.94
CA GLN A 61 7.77 -1.81 -3.41
C GLN A 61 6.70 -1.91 -2.33
N ASN A 62 6.76 -2.95 -1.49
CA ASN A 62 5.81 -3.11 -0.38
C ASN A 62 5.98 -2.00 0.66
N LYS A 63 7.22 -1.60 0.99
CA LYS A 63 7.49 -0.46 1.88
C LYS A 63 6.99 0.86 1.28
N SER A 64 7.23 1.08 -0.01
CA SER A 64 6.76 2.28 -0.72
C SER A 64 5.22 2.37 -0.75
N LYS A 65 4.53 1.30 -1.16
CA LYS A 65 3.06 1.26 -1.18
C LYS A 65 2.45 1.42 0.23
N LEU A 66 3.07 0.84 1.25
CA LEU A 66 2.63 1.01 2.63
C LEU A 66 2.78 2.47 3.08
N SER A 67 3.86 3.14 2.69
CA SER A 67 4.08 4.56 3.00
C SER A 67 3.07 5.47 2.30
N GLU A 68 2.72 5.15 1.05
CA GLU A 68 1.74 5.89 0.25
C GLU A 68 0.34 5.79 0.85
N LEU A 69 -0.14 4.57 1.14
CA LEU A 69 -1.43 4.34 1.78
C LEU A 69 -1.56 5.06 3.12
N ARG A 70 -0.47 5.09 3.90
CA ARG A 70 -0.46 5.75 5.20
C ARG A 70 -0.41 7.28 5.09
N TYR A 71 0.30 7.82 4.11
CA TYR A 71 0.27 9.25 3.82
C TYR A 71 -1.12 9.69 3.37
N GLU A 72 -1.78 8.91 2.52
CA GLU A 72 -3.15 9.15 2.07
C GLU A 72 -4.14 9.13 3.23
N TRP A 73 -4.05 8.14 4.13
CA TRP A 73 -4.85 8.09 5.35
C TRP A 73 -4.65 9.35 6.21
N LEU A 74 -3.40 9.80 6.41
CA LEU A 74 -3.10 10.99 7.22
C LEU A 74 -3.69 12.25 6.60
N LYS A 75 -3.64 12.36 5.27
CA LYS A 75 -4.23 13.46 4.52
C LYS A 75 -5.75 13.47 4.69
N GLU A 76 -6.40 12.33 4.48
CA GLU A 76 -7.85 12.17 4.63
C GLU A 76 -8.31 12.48 6.06
N PHE A 77 -7.53 12.08 7.07
CA PHE A 77 -7.82 12.35 8.47
C PHE A 77 -7.79 13.85 8.77
N ARG A 78 -6.75 14.55 8.30
CA ARG A 78 -6.60 16.00 8.50
C ARG A 78 -7.67 16.79 7.76
N GLU A 79 -8.02 16.39 6.55
CA GLU A 79 -9.12 16.99 5.77
C GLU A 79 -10.45 16.81 6.49
N THR A 80 -10.77 15.58 6.92
CA THR A 80 -12.01 15.28 7.65
C THR A 80 -12.09 16.04 8.99
N ALA A 81 -10.99 16.13 9.74
CA ALA A 81 -10.93 16.86 11.00
C ALA A 81 -11.12 18.37 10.80
N SER A 82 -10.52 18.93 9.75
CA SER A 82 -10.70 20.34 9.37
C SER A 82 -12.15 20.63 9.00
N ASP A 83 -12.76 19.76 8.18
CA ASP A 83 -14.17 19.90 7.80
C ASP A 83 -15.09 19.78 9.02
N PHE A 84 -14.82 18.85 9.93
CA PHE A 84 -15.59 18.68 11.16
C PHE A 84 -15.58 19.95 12.03
N ILE A 85 -14.38 20.51 12.27
CA ILE A 85 -14.20 21.77 13.01
C ILE A 85 -14.91 22.91 12.30
N GLY A 86 -14.76 23.01 10.97
CA GLY A 86 -15.37 24.06 10.15
C GLY A 86 -16.89 24.06 10.25
N VAL A 87 -17.52 22.88 10.17
CA VAL A 87 -18.98 22.76 10.28
C VAL A 87 -19.45 23.05 11.71
N CYS A 88 -18.74 22.60 12.75
CA CYS A 88 -19.11 22.94 14.13
C CYS A 88 -19.02 24.45 14.39
N THR A 89 -17.99 25.10 13.87
CA THR A 89 -17.81 26.56 13.96
C THR A 89 -18.92 27.29 13.19
N HIS A 90 -19.29 26.78 12.01
CA HIS A 90 -20.39 27.34 11.23
C HIS A 90 -21.74 27.24 11.97
N ILE A 91 -22.03 26.08 12.58
CA ILE A 91 -23.22 25.90 13.42
C ILE A 91 -23.24 26.91 14.56
N LYS A 92 -22.14 27.06 15.32
CA LYS A 92 -22.07 28.03 16.41
C LYS A 92 -22.26 29.47 15.93
N SER A 93 -21.64 29.83 14.80
CA SER A 93 -21.81 31.14 14.18
C SER A 93 -23.26 31.40 13.76
N CYS A 94 -23.94 30.40 13.19
CA CYS A 94 -25.34 30.52 12.80
C CYS A 94 -26.29 30.64 14.00
N PHE A 95 -26.01 29.93 15.11
CA PHE A 95 -26.74 30.11 16.37
C PHE A 95 -26.56 31.51 16.93
N ASN A 96 -25.32 31.99 17.04
CA ASN A 96 -25.02 33.32 17.58
C ASN A 96 -25.65 34.45 16.74
N ASN A 97 -25.78 34.26 15.42
CA ASN A 97 -26.35 35.27 14.51
C ASN A 97 -27.82 35.06 14.17
N ASN A 98 -28.48 34.02 14.68
CA ASN A 98 -29.83 33.60 14.29
C ASN A 98 -30.00 33.52 12.76
N SER A 99 -28.99 33.00 12.05
CA SER A 99 -28.89 33.05 10.59
C SER A 99 -29.15 31.70 9.92
N PHE A 100 -29.83 30.78 10.60
CA PHE A 100 -30.20 29.50 9.99
C PHE A 100 -31.35 29.71 8.99
N GLU A 101 -31.12 29.29 7.75
CA GLU A 101 -32.19 29.10 6.79
C GLU A 101 -32.98 27.83 7.11
N ASP A 102 -34.22 27.75 6.62
CA ASP A 102 -35.13 26.63 6.90
C ASP A 102 -34.51 25.29 6.44
N GLY A 103 -34.40 24.32 7.34
CA GLY A 103 -33.76 23.02 7.09
C GLY A 103 -32.22 23.03 7.00
N GLN A 104 -31.56 24.20 7.06
CA GLN A 104 -30.10 24.29 7.01
C GLN A 104 -29.44 23.69 8.25
N PHE A 105 -30.08 23.84 9.41
CA PHE A 105 -29.59 23.27 10.67
C PHE A 105 -29.51 21.73 10.59
N ASP A 106 -30.58 21.06 10.15
CA ASP A 106 -30.63 19.60 10.02
C ASP A 106 -29.55 19.08 9.06
N LEU A 107 -29.32 19.78 7.94
CA LEU A 107 -28.26 19.44 6.98
C LEU A 107 -26.86 19.57 7.59
N LEU A 108 -26.60 20.67 8.31
CA LEU A 108 -25.32 20.89 8.98
C LEU A 108 -25.11 19.88 10.10
N GLN A 109 -26.15 19.57 10.87
CA GLN A 109 -26.11 18.59 11.96
C GLN A 109 -25.84 17.18 11.42
N MET A 110 -26.53 16.77 10.34
CA MET A 110 -26.26 15.50 9.67
C MET A 110 -24.81 15.43 9.15
N LYS A 111 -24.31 16.52 8.57
CA LYS A 111 -22.93 16.60 8.09
C LYS A 111 -21.92 16.46 9.23
N VAL A 112 -22.14 17.12 10.37
CA VAL A 112 -21.28 16.99 11.56
C VAL A 112 -21.23 15.55 12.07
N TYR A 113 -22.38 14.88 12.21
CA TYR A 113 -22.40 13.49 12.67
C TYR A 113 -21.76 12.53 11.67
N SER A 114 -21.92 12.76 10.37
CA SER A 114 -21.24 12.00 9.33
C SER A 114 -19.72 12.14 9.42
N LEU A 115 -19.22 13.37 9.56
CA LEU A 115 -17.79 13.66 9.72
C LEU A 115 -17.23 13.06 11.01
N ARG A 116 -17.96 13.16 12.12
CA ARG A 116 -17.61 12.52 13.40
C ARG A 116 -17.50 11.00 13.26
N SER A 117 -18.49 10.36 12.63
CA SER A 117 -18.46 8.91 12.38
C SER A 117 -17.25 8.52 11.54
N ARG A 118 -16.95 9.28 10.47
CA ARG A 118 -15.77 9.04 9.63
C ARG A 118 -14.47 9.14 10.44
N LEU A 119 -14.33 10.17 11.28
CA LEU A 119 -13.16 10.32 12.16
C LEU A 119 -13.01 9.13 13.10
N ILE A 120 -14.10 8.69 13.75
CA ILE A 120 -14.06 7.56 14.69
C ILE A 120 -13.72 6.25 13.97
N LEU A 121 -14.23 6.04 12.75
CA LEU A 121 -13.94 4.85 11.94
C LEU A 121 -12.49 4.79 11.43
N MET A 122 -11.84 5.96 11.28
CA MET A 122 -10.43 6.01 10.92
C MET A 122 -9.51 5.63 12.09
N LEU A 123 -9.99 5.68 13.33
CA LEU A 123 -9.22 5.34 14.52
C LEU A 123 -9.28 3.84 14.84
N ASP A 124 -8.16 3.27 15.25
CA ASP A 124 -8.08 1.88 15.70
C ASP A 124 -8.96 1.65 16.94
N THR A 125 -9.62 0.49 16.95
CA THR A 125 -10.84 0.24 17.73
C THR A 125 -10.64 0.20 19.25
N ASP A 126 -9.39 0.05 19.72
CA ASP A 126 -9.02 -0.21 21.13
C ASP A 126 -7.97 0.78 21.70
N THR A 127 -7.86 1.97 21.14
CA THR A 127 -6.92 2.98 21.66
C THR A 127 -7.61 3.94 22.63
N GLU A 128 -6.96 4.25 23.76
CA GLU A 128 -7.39 5.31 24.70
C GLU A 128 -7.68 6.63 23.97
N ILE A 129 -6.94 6.89 22.91
CA ILE A 129 -7.06 8.04 22.01
C ILE A 129 -8.42 8.07 21.32
N LYS A 130 -8.96 6.92 20.91
CA LYS A 130 -10.29 6.86 20.31
C LYS A 130 -11.36 7.33 21.30
N LEU A 131 -11.29 6.88 22.56
CA LEU A 131 -12.23 7.31 23.60
C LEU A 131 -12.12 8.82 23.86
N ILE A 132 -10.90 9.36 23.90
CA ILE A 132 -10.65 10.79 24.07
C ILE A 132 -11.22 11.59 22.90
N VAL A 133 -10.93 11.19 21.66
CA VAL A 133 -11.44 11.86 20.46
C VAL A 133 -12.96 11.73 20.36
N GLU A 134 -13.54 10.60 20.74
CA GLU A 134 -14.99 10.39 20.74
C GLU A 134 -15.71 11.30 21.75
N SER A 135 -15.15 11.46 22.96
CA SER A 135 -15.66 12.38 23.97
C SER A 135 -15.55 13.83 23.51
N LEU A 136 -14.37 14.24 23.05
CA LEU A 136 -14.12 15.63 22.66
C LEU A 136 -14.90 16.06 21.42
N THR A 137 -15.06 15.16 20.44
CA THR A 137 -15.91 15.44 19.29
C THR A 137 -17.36 15.57 19.72
N GLN A 138 -17.85 14.73 20.64
CA GLN A 138 -19.20 14.86 21.18
C GLN A 138 -19.40 16.19 21.93
N GLU A 139 -18.45 16.56 22.80
CA GLU A 139 -18.47 17.82 23.54
C GLU A 139 -18.44 19.04 22.60
N LEU A 140 -17.68 18.97 21.51
CA LEU A 140 -17.66 20.04 20.50
C LEU A 140 -19.01 20.19 19.77
N VAL A 141 -19.66 19.07 19.43
CA VAL A 141 -20.99 19.11 18.80
C VAL A 141 -22.02 19.69 19.77
N VAL A 142 -22.01 19.26 21.03
CA VAL A 142 -22.94 19.75 22.05
C VAL A 142 -22.71 21.24 22.31
N SER A 143 -21.46 21.68 22.43
CA SER A 143 -21.13 23.10 22.66
C SER A 143 -21.43 23.98 21.44
N ALA A 144 -21.35 23.47 20.22
CA ALA A 144 -21.70 24.20 19.01
C ALA A 144 -23.20 24.54 18.94
N VAL A 145 -24.06 23.68 19.50
CA VAL A 145 -25.53 23.84 19.46
C VAL A 145 -26.06 24.53 20.72
N ASN A 146 -25.28 24.60 21.79
CA ASN A 146 -25.69 25.21 23.04
C ASN A 146 -25.47 26.73 23.03
N GLU A 147 -26.56 27.49 23.16
CA GLU A 147 -26.57 28.96 23.26
C GLU A 147 -25.96 29.46 24.57
N ASP A 148 -26.03 28.67 25.65
CA ASP A 148 -25.50 29.04 26.97
C ASP A 148 -23.97 28.96 27.06
N VAL A 149 -23.33 28.29 26.09
CA VAL A 149 -21.87 28.17 26.03
C VAL A 149 -21.29 29.44 25.43
N ASN A 150 -20.48 30.16 26.22
CA ASN A 150 -19.76 31.33 25.75
C ASN A 150 -18.75 30.97 24.65
N ASP A 151 -18.54 31.88 23.71
CA ASP A 151 -17.56 31.73 22.62
C ASP A 151 -16.16 31.36 23.12
N LYS A 152 -15.76 31.85 24.32
CA LYS A 152 -14.47 31.48 24.93
C LYS A 152 -14.39 30.00 25.27
N ASP A 153 -15.45 29.43 25.81
CA ASP A 153 -15.49 28.01 26.20
C ASP A 153 -15.58 27.13 24.95
N PHE A 154 -16.34 27.57 23.95
CA PHE A 154 -16.38 26.91 22.63
C PHE A 154 -15.00 26.90 21.95
N LEU A 155 -14.27 28.02 21.97
CA LEU A 155 -12.91 28.11 21.44
C LEU A 155 -11.94 27.19 22.21
N ALA A 156 -12.10 27.05 23.53
CA ALA A 156 -11.31 26.11 24.31
C ALA A 156 -11.56 24.65 23.90
N TYR A 157 -12.82 24.26 23.66
CA TYR A 157 -13.15 22.92 23.14
C TYR A 157 -12.59 22.70 21.73
N LEU A 158 -12.61 23.72 20.88
CA LEU A 158 -11.99 23.68 19.55
C LEU A 158 -10.49 23.44 19.62
N ASP A 159 -9.78 24.18 20.47
CA ASP A 159 -8.33 24.05 20.65
C ASP A 159 -7.96 22.67 21.22
N GLN A 160 -8.74 22.14 22.16
CA GLN A 160 -8.56 20.79 22.70
C GLN A 160 -8.76 19.72 21.63
N ASN A 161 -9.83 19.80 20.84
CA ASN A 161 -10.07 18.88 19.71
C ASN A 161 -8.93 18.93 18.70
N ARG A 162 -8.49 20.14 18.32
CA ARG A 162 -7.37 20.33 17.40
C ARG A 162 -6.08 19.70 17.93
N ALA A 163 -5.75 19.92 19.20
CA ALA A 163 -4.57 19.34 19.82
C ALA A 163 -4.61 17.80 19.78
N GLN A 164 -5.77 17.19 20.05
CA GLN A 164 -5.91 15.73 19.98
C GLN A 164 -5.83 15.19 18.56
N PHE A 165 -6.41 15.88 17.57
CA PHE A 165 -6.23 15.48 16.16
C PHE A 165 -4.77 15.56 15.72
N VAL A 166 -4.01 16.55 16.19
CA VAL A 166 -2.57 16.63 15.94
C VAL A 166 -1.83 15.47 16.61
N LEU A 167 -2.17 15.14 17.86
CA LEU A 167 -1.56 14.00 18.56
C LEU A 167 -1.83 12.67 17.86
N VAL A 168 -3.06 12.43 17.39
CA VAL A 168 -3.42 11.26 16.59
C VAL A 168 -2.55 11.19 15.33
N ALA A 169 -2.47 12.31 14.60
CA ALA A 169 -1.68 12.42 13.39
C ALA A 169 -0.19 12.14 13.63
N ASP A 170 0.38 12.68 14.72
CA ASP A 170 1.79 12.51 15.08
C ASP A 170 2.09 11.08 15.55
N GLN A 171 1.20 10.47 16.34
CA GLN A 171 1.36 9.08 16.73
C GLN A 171 1.29 8.15 15.52
N PHE A 172 0.34 8.36 14.62
CA PHE A 172 0.26 7.59 13.39
C PHE A 172 1.52 7.78 12.54
N TRP A 173 2.02 9.01 12.41
CA TRP A 173 3.27 9.32 11.71
C TRP A 173 4.48 8.62 12.33
N SER A 174 4.58 8.59 13.66
CA SER A 174 5.61 7.85 14.38
C SER A 174 5.58 6.34 14.06
N GLN A 175 4.38 5.74 14.04
CA GLN A 175 4.19 4.34 13.63
C GLN A 175 4.52 4.09 12.15
N VAL A 176 4.45 5.12 11.30
CA VAL A 176 4.91 5.05 9.91
C VAL A 176 6.43 5.00 9.87
N GLN A 177 7.09 5.96 10.53
CA GLN A 177 8.55 6.04 10.57
C GLN A 177 9.19 4.76 11.16
N SER A 178 8.61 4.20 12.22
CA SER A 178 9.15 3.01 12.89
C SER A 178 9.08 1.73 12.05
N ARG A 179 8.25 1.68 11.00
CA ARG A 179 8.12 0.52 10.08
C ARG A 179 8.84 0.72 8.76
N LEU A 180 9.28 1.95 8.48
CA LEU A 180 10.09 2.28 7.31
C LEU A 180 11.58 2.08 7.57
N ASN A 181 12.02 2.29 8.81
CA ASN A 181 13.36 1.96 9.31
C ASN A 181 13.47 0.49 9.69
#